data_AF-A0A920G8G3-F1
#
_entry.id   AF-A0A920G8G3-F1
#
_cell.length_a   1.000
_cell.length_b   1.000
_cell.length_c   1.000
_cell.angle_alpha   90.00
_cell.angle_beta   90.00
_cell.angle_gamma   90.00
#
_symmetry.space_group_name_H-M   'P 1'
#
loop_
_entity.id
_entity.type
_entity.pdbx_description
1 polymer ?
#
loop_
_entity_poly.entity_id
_entity_poly.type
_entity_poly.pdbx_seq_one_letter_code
_entity_poly.pdbx_strand_id
1 'polypeptide(L)' 'MDDRYKRVNRLTGEPFHAGYQDEDGRIFLRYLNKQGNDGYYLEEWKKTFKSFKNKAKN' A
#
# COMPACT_ATOMS: atom_id res chain seq x y z
N MET A 1 -0.17 13.75 -0.42
CA MET A 1 1.04 12.90 -0.57
C MET A 1 1.53 13.07 -1.99
N ASP A 2 2.82 13.21 -2.20
CA ASP A 2 3.41 13.42 -3.53
C ASP A 2 3.72 12.08 -4.19
N ASP A 3 3.24 11.85 -5.42
CA ASP A 3 3.38 10.56 -6.11
C ASP A 3 4.84 10.14 -6.33
N ARG A 4 5.79 11.08 -6.36
CA ARG A 4 7.23 10.78 -6.52
C ARG A 4 7.81 9.97 -5.36
N TYR A 5 7.17 10.00 -4.20
CA TYR A 5 7.61 9.24 -3.02
C TYR A 5 6.77 7.98 -2.78
N LYS A 6 5.84 7.64 -3.68
CA LYS A 6 5.10 6.37 -3.62
C LYS A 6 5.91 5.30 -4.34
N ARG A 7 6.06 4.13 -3.71
CA ARG A 7 6.67 2.99 -4.40
C ARG A 7 5.80 2.55 -5.56
N VAL A 8 6.44 2.40 -6.72
CA VAL A 8 5.82 1.93 -7.95
C VAL A 8 5.79 0.40 -7.95
N ASN A 9 4.64 -0.15 -8.29
CA ASN A 9 4.51 -1.57 -8.55
C ASN A 9 5.24 -1.90 -9.85
N ARG A 10 6.23 -2.80 -9.76
CA ARG A 10 7.02 -3.23 -10.92
C ARG A 10 6.20 -3.94 -12.00
N LEU A 11 5.04 -4.50 -11.65
CA LEU A 11 4.18 -5.21 -12.59
C LEU A 11 3.32 -4.27 -13.43
N THR A 12 2.76 -3.22 -12.82
CA THR A 12 1.86 -2.27 -13.50
C THR A 12 2.58 -1.00 -13.96
N GLY A 13 3.75 -0.70 -13.40
CA GLY A 13 4.44 0.57 -13.62
C GLY A 13 3.80 1.75 -12.90
N GLU A 14 2.81 1.50 -12.03
CA GLU A 14 2.04 2.50 -11.30
C GLU A 14 2.16 2.31 -9.78
N PRO A 15 1.93 3.34 -8.96
CA PRO A 15 1.87 3.19 -7.50
C PRO A 15 0.84 2.13 -7.06
N PHE A 16 1.05 1.52 -5.89
CA PHE A 16 0.08 0.59 -5.33
C PHE A 16 -1.25 1.29 -5.03
N HIS A 17 -2.34 0.62 -5.41
CA HIS A 17 -3.71 1.07 -5.17
C HIS A 17 -4.39 0.21 -4.10
N ALA A 18 -5.28 0.83 -3.33
CA ALA A 18 -6.03 0.15 -2.27
C ALA A 18 -6.77 -1.07 -2.83
N GLY A 19 -6.54 -2.24 -2.22
CA GLY A 19 -7.10 -3.51 -2.68
C GLY A 19 -6.15 -4.35 -3.55
N TYR A 20 -4.99 -3.81 -3.96
CA TYR A 20 -3.97 -4.59 -4.65
C TYR A 20 -3.46 -5.74 -3.77
N GLN A 21 -3.38 -6.96 -4.33
CA GLN A 21 -2.86 -8.13 -3.63
C GLN A 21 -1.46 -8.47 -4.14
N ASP A 22 -0.50 -8.60 -3.22
CA ASP A 22 0.87 -9.02 -3.56
C ASP A 22 1.00 -10.55 -3.67
N GLU A 23 2.16 -11.02 -4.10
CA GLU A 23 2.45 -12.45 -4.27
C GLU A 23 2.35 -13.25 -2.95
N ASP A 24 2.59 -12.60 -1.80
CA ASP A 24 2.39 -13.18 -0.46
C ASP A 24 0.90 -13.20 -0.03
N GLY A 25 0.00 -12.69 -0.87
CA GLY A 25 -1.43 -12.64 -0.60
C GLY A 25 -1.86 -11.48 0.31
N ARG A 26 -0.96 -10.56 0.66
CA ARG A 26 -1.29 -9.37 1.47
C ARG A 26 -1.93 -8.31 0.58
N ILE A 27 -2.80 -7.53 1.18
CA ILE A 27 -3.62 -6.54 0.49
C ILE A 27 -3.15 -5.15 0.88
N PHE A 28 -2.75 -4.37 -0.12
CA PHE A 28 -2.38 -2.98 0.06
C PHE A 28 -3.60 -2.18 0.53
N LEU A 29 -3.46 -1.50 1.67
CA LEU A 29 -4.52 -0.66 2.20
C LEU A 29 -4.35 0.79 1.77
N ARG A 30 -3.20 1.39 2.08
CA ARG A 30 -2.89 2.78 1.77
C ARG A 30 -1.41 3.10 1.98
N TYR A 31 -0.97 4.22 1.42
CA TYR A 31 0.23 4.90 1.88
C TYR A 31 -0.04 5.65 3.18
N LEU A 32 0.95 5.71 4.06
CA LEU A 32 0.95 6.51 5.28
C LEU A 32 1.63 7.84 5.02
N ASN A 33 1.20 8.90 5.72
CA ASN A 33 1.83 10.23 5.65
C ASN A 33 3.13 10.27 6.49
N LYS A 34 3.95 9.23 6.34
CA LYS A 34 5.23 9.05 7.02
C LYS A 34 6.17 8.38 6.04
N GLN A 35 7.36 8.94 5.85
CA GLN A 35 8.39 8.33 5.03
C GLN A 35 9.30 7.43 5.87
N GLY A 36 9.76 6.33 5.28
CA GLY A 36 10.83 5.52 5.85
C GLY A 36 12.19 6.15 5.60
N ASN A 37 13.25 5.52 6.10
CA ASN A 37 14.63 5.96 5.87
C ASN A 37 15.04 5.90 4.37
N ASP A 38 14.29 5.14 3.57
CA ASP A 38 14.46 4.98 2.13
C ASP A 38 13.90 6.16 1.31
N GLY A 39 13.26 7.16 1.97
CA GLY A 39 12.66 8.32 1.31
C GLY A 39 11.27 8.08 0.70
N TYR A 40 10.80 6.84 0.66
CA TYR A 40 9.44 6.50 0.23
C TYR A 40 8.45 6.54 1.38
N TYR A 41 7.18 6.79 1.05
CA TYR A 41 6.07 6.65 2.00
C TYR A 41 5.97 5.21 2.49
N LEU A 42 5.75 5.07 3.80
CA LEU A 42 5.46 3.77 4.40
C LEU A 42 4.13 3.25 3.88
N GLU A 43 4.10 1.96 3.60
CA GLU A 43 2.97 1.27 3.02
C GLU A 43 2.28 0.44 4.09
N GLU A 44 0.96 0.60 4.22
CA GLU A 44 0.18 -0.25 5.10
C GLU A 44 -0.39 -1.44 4.32
N TRP A 45 0.08 -2.63 4.67
CA TRP A 45 -0.38 -3.90 4.11
C TRP A 45 -1.21 -4.68 5.13
N LYS A 46 -2.24 -5.39 4.68
CA LYS A 46 -3.09 -6.25 5.51
C LYS A 46 -2.98 -7.69 5.05
N LYS A 47 -2.74 -8.60 6.00
CA LYS A 47 -2.63 -10.05 5.73
C LYS A 47 -3.92 -10.69 5.19
N THR A 48 -5.09 -10.13 5.49
CA THR A 48 -6.37 -10.73 5.10
C THR A 48 -7.36 -9.68 4.61
N PHE A 49 -8.23 -10.10 3.68
CA PHE A 49 -9.32 -9.25 3.16
C PHE A 49 -10.27 -8.78 4.27
N LYS A 50 -10.47 -9.59 5.31
CA LYS A 50 -11.29 -9.21 6.47
C LYS A 50 -10.69 -8.00 7.21
N SER A 51 -9.38 -8.00 7.45
CA SER A 51 -8.68 -6.88 8.09
C SER A 51 -8.66 -5.64 7.20
N PHE A 52 -8.49 -5.81 5.89
CA PHE A 52 -8.62 -4.73 4.92
C PHE A 52 -10.01 -4.10 4.97
N LYS A 53 -11.08 -4.91 4.84
CA LYS A 53 -12.47 -4.45 4.82
C LYS A 53 -12.86 -3.75 6.13
N ASN A 54 -12.42 -4.28 7.28
CA ASN A 54 -12.69 -3.65 8.57
C ASN A 54 -12.05 -2.25 8.66
N LYS A 55 -10.79 -2.12 8.21
CA LYS A 55 -10.05 -0.86 8.27
C LYS A 55 -10.41 0.14 7.17
N ALA A 56 -10.93 -0.33 6.04
CA ALA A 56 -11.39 0.51 4.94
C ALA A 56 -12.80 1.10 5.20
N LYS A 57 -13.59 0.45 6.07
CA LYS A 57 -14.93 0.91 6.48
C LYS A 57 -14.92 1.97 7.59
N ASN A 58 -13.77 2.18 8.24
CA ASN A 58 -13.59 3.08 9.38
C ASN A 58 -12.69 4.25 9.00
#